data_AF-A0A3N5ZTH6-F1
#
_entry.id   AF-A0A3N5ZTH6-F1
#
_cell.length_a   1.000
_cell.length_b   1.000
_cell.length_c   1.000
_cell.angle_alpha   90.00
_cell.angle_beta   90.00
_cell.angle_gamma   90.00
#
_symmetry.space_group_name_H-M   'P 1'
#
loop_
_entity.id
_entity.type
_entity.pdbx_description
1 polymer ?
#
loop_
_entity_poly.entity_id
_entity_poly.type
_entity_poly.pdbx_seq_one_letter_code
_entity_poly.pdbx_strand_id
1 'polypeptide(L)'
;MNDTFEKRNCSPQDRLIDRSNRLLNYLRVSITDRCNLNCTYCLPFSRHSRQSHDDILRYEEILHLIRIFRDLGISKIRITGGEPLVRKGLFPFLSRLHEISGIDDLSMTTNGMLLQDHLVKIRSAGIRRLNISLDSLNPENY
;
A
#
# COMPACT_ATOMS: atom_id res chain seq x y z
N MET A 1 34.72 5.40 -9.99
CA MET A 1 34.01 5.94 -8.82
C MET A 1 33.01 4.89 -8.41
N ASN A 2 33.33 4.24 -7.30
CA ASN A 2 32.86 2.91 -6.94
C ASN A 2 31.42 2.96 -6.42
N ASP A 3 30.50 2.34 -7.15
CA ASP A 3 29.14 2.08 -6.67
C ASP A 3 29.05 0.61 -6.26
N THR A 4 29.65 0.29 -5.12
CA THR A 4 29.57 -1.02 -4.49
C THR A 4 28.52 -0.96 -3.38
N PHE A 5 27.24 -1.06 -3.75
CA PHE A 5 26.22 -1.50 -2.82
C PHE A 5 26.43 -3.00 -2.57
N GLU A 6 27.42 -3.32 -1.74
CA GLU A 6 27.58 -4.65 -1.18
C GLU A 6 26.27 -5.07 -0.53
N LYS A 7 25.79 -6.27 -0.91
CA LYS A 7 24.65 -6.94 -0.32
C LYS A 7 24.92 -7.09 1.17
N ARG A 8 24.33 -6.21 2.00
CA ARG A 8 24.32 -6.40 3.44
C ARG A 8 23.50 -7.66 3.72
N ASN A 9 24.18 -8.72 4.15
CA ASN A 9 23.53 -9.90 4.70
C ASN A 9 22.82 -9.46 5.99
N CYS A 10 21.48 -9.37 5.91
CA CYS A 10 20.61 -9.06 7.04
C CYS A 10 20.80 -10.13 8.12
N SER A 11 21.42 -9.74 9.22
CA SER A 11 21.67 -10.61 10.37
C SER A 11 20.37 -10.75 11.19
N PRO A 12 20.23 -11.76 12.06
CA PRO A 12 19.05 -11.90 12.93
C PRO A 12 18.77 -10.67 13.82
N GLN A 13 19.74 -9.77 13.98
CA GLN A 13 19.69 -8.54 14.77
C GLN A 13 19.07 -7.34 14.02
N ASP A 14 18.85 -7.44 12.71
CA ASP A 14 18.29 -6.35 11.89
C ASP A 14 16.75 -6.40 11.77
N ARG A 15 16.10 -7.29 12.53
CA ARG A 15 14.64 -7.50 12.47
C ARG A 15 13.89 -6.54 13.37
N LEU A 16 12.83 -5.95 12.85
CA LEU A 16 11.90 -5.13 13.63
C LEU A 16 11.10 -5.99 14.60
N ILE A 17 11.52 -6.01 15.86
CA ILE A 17 10.81 -6.66 16.96
C ILE A 17 10.33 -5.56 17.92
N ASP A 18 9.04 -5.61 18.26
CA ASP A 18 8.48 -4.66 19.23
C ASP A 18 8.65 -5.11 20.69
N ARG A 19 8.21 -4.28 21.63
CA ARG A 19 8.30 -4.56 23.08
C ARG A 19 7.47 -5.76 23.54
N SER A 20 6.55 -6.24 22.71
CA SER A 20 5.74 -7.44 22.95
C SER A 20 6.33 -8.68 22.24
N ASN A 21 7.56 -8.58 21.74
CA ASN A 21 8.27 -9.65 21.03
C ASN A 21 7.58 -10.09 19.72
N ARG A 22 6.84 -9.20 19.06
CA ARG A 22 6.24 -9.46 17.75
C ARG A 22 7.19 -9.06 16.64
N LEU A 23 7.42 -9.96 15.69
CA LEU A 23 8.16 -9.68 14.48
C LEU A 23 7.28 -8.88 13.50
N LEU A 24 7.68 -7.64 13.23
CA LEU A 24 7.07 -6.81 12.22
C LEU A 24 7.64 -7.20 10.85
N ASN A 25 6.82 -7.89 10.04
CA ASN A 25 7.18 -8.31 8.68
C ASN A 25 6.23 -7.74 7.60
N TYR A 26 5.32 -6.87 8.01
CA TYR A 26 4.22 -6.36 7.19
C TYR A 26 4.06 -4.85 7.33
N LEU A 27 3.92 -4.16 6.20
CA LEU A 27 3.69 -2.72 6.14
C LEU A 27 2.38 -2.42 5.39
N ARG A 28 1.51 -1.64 6.04
CA ARG A 28 0.30 -1.08 5.43
C ARG A 28 0.59 0.34 4.97
N VAL A 29 0.48 0.59 3.68
CA VAL A 29 0.83 1.88 3.06
C VAL A 29 -0.45 2.56 2.59
N SER A 30 -0.84 3.64 3.27
CA SER A 30 -1.91 4.54 2.84
C SER A 30 -1.38 5.51 1.81
N ILE A 31 -1.81 5.37 0.56
CA ILE A 31 -1.35 6.24 -0.53
C ILE A 31 -2.27 7.42 -0.76
N THR A 32 -3.46 7.49 -0.18
CA THR A 32 -4.38 8.62 -0.45
C THR A 32 -5.39 8.69 0.68
N ASP A 33 -5.88 9.89 0.96
CA ASP A 33 -7.03 10.13 1.84
C ASP A 33 -8.35 10.22 1.05
N ARG A 34 -8.27 10.33 -0.27
CA ARG A 34 -9.44 10.44 -1.16
C ARG A 34 -10.09 9.07 -1.41
N CYS A 35 -11.42 9.06 -1.43
CA CYS A 35 -12.24 7.91 -1.74
C CYS A 35 -13.38 8.33 -2.70
N ASN A 36 -13.86 7.42 -3.53
CA ASN A 36 -15.06 7.57 -4.36
C ASN A 36 -16.35 7.15 -3.65
N LEU A 37 -16.27 6.67 -2.40
CA LEU A 37 -17.40 6.37 -1.52
C LEU A 37 -17.34 7.23 -0.25
N ASN A 38 -18.48 7.39 0.42
CA ASN A 38 -18.61 8.08 1.72
C ASN A 38 -19.27 7.16 2.76
N CYS A 39 -18.66 6.00 3.04
CA CYS A 39 -19.24 5.00 3.94
C CYS A 39 -19.45 5.60 5.34
N THR A 40 -20.62 5.38 5.93
CA THR A 40 -21.05 6.00 7.19
C THR A 40 -20.14 5.70 8.38
N TYR A 41 -19.56 4.50 8.42
CA TYR A 41 -18.64 4.05 9.48
C TYR A 41 -17.19 4.45 9.24
N CYS A 42 -16.82 4.87 8.02
CA CYS A 42 -15.45 5.20 7.64
C CYS A 42 -15.22 6.70 7.63
N LEU A 43 -16.13 7.45 7.01
CA LEU A 43 -16.06 8.90 6.89
C LEU A 43 -17.30 9.50 7.55
N PRO A 44 -17.31 9.70 8.89
CA PRO A 44 -18.44 10.31 9.56
C PRO A 44 -18.71 11.71 8.99
N PHE A 45 -19.97 12.15 9.03
CA PHE A 45 -20.46 13.40 8.42
C PHE A 45 -19.69 14.67 8.84
N SER A 46 -18.88 14.61 9.89
CA SER A 46 -17.84 15.60 10.18
C SER A 46 -16.77 15.55 9.08
N ARG A 47 -16.97 16.37 8.05
CA ARG A 47 -16.07 16.54 6.90
C ARG A 47 -14.64 16.80 7.39
N HIS A 48 -13.82 15.75 7.40
CA HIS A 48 -12.38 15.94 7.50
C HIS A 48 -11.96 16.63 6.21
N SER A 49 -11.35 17.81 6.34
CA SER A 49 -10.75 18.49 5.19
C SER A 49 -9.76 17.52 4.55
N ARG A 50 -9.94 17.24 3.26
CA ARG A 50 -8.97 16.44 2.51
C ARG A 50 -7.60 17.08 2.67
N GLN A 51 -6.61 16.25 2.94
CA GLN A 51 -5.22 16.65 3.03
C GLN A 51 -4.81 17.31 1.71
N SER A 52 -3.99 18.36 1.84
CA SER A 52 -3.38 18.97 0.67
C SER A 52 -2.49 17.93 -0.02
N HIS A 53 -2.13 18.16 -1.28
CA HIS A 53 -1.21 17.26 -1.97
C HIS A 53 0.18 17.24 -1.31
N ASP A 54 0.57 18.32 -0.63
CA ASP A 54 1.87 18.45 0.02
C ASP A 54 1.92 17.73 1.37
N ASP A 55 0.77 17.43 1.98
CA ASP A 55 0.67 16.66 3.23
C ASP A 55 0.70 15.14 2.99
N ILE A 56 0.63 14.70 1.73
CA ILE A 56 0.64 13.28 1.35
C ILE A 56 1.97 12.95 0.70
N LEU A 57 2.64 11.91 1.21
CA LEU A 57 3.90 11.43 0.64
C LEU A 57 3.78 11.17 -0.87
N ARG A 58 4.79 11.65 -1.60
CA ARG A 58 5.03 11.36 -3.01
C ARG A 58 5.39 9.89 -3.17
N TYR A 59 5.17 9.35 -4.37
CA TYR A 59 5.47 7.95 -4.61
C TYR A 59 6.95 7.63 -4.48
N GLU A 60 7.82 8.57 -4.80
CA GLU A 60 9.27 8.47 -4.64
C GLU A 60 9.65 8.29 -3.16
N GLU A 61 9.02 9.07 -2.27
CA GLU A 61 9.23 9.00 -0.82
C GLU A 61 8.71 7.69 -0.26
N ILE A 62 7.53 7.25 -0.70
CA ILE A 62 6.96 5.95 -0.30
C ILE A 62 7.88 4.81 -0.73
N LEU A 63 8.37 4.80 -1.97
CA LEU A 63 9.30 3.79 -2.45
C LEU A 63 10.62 3.82 -1.68
N HIS A 64 11.11 5.00 -1.30
CA HIS A 64 12.31 5.13 -0.48
C HIS A 64 12.10 4.49 0.91
N LEU A 65 11.01 4.82 1.59
CA LEU A 65 10.67 4.23 2.89
C LEU A 65 10.50 2.71 2.81
N ILE A 66 9.82 2.20 1.77
CA ILE A 66 9.64 0.75 1.59
C ILE A 66 10.98 0.04 1.47
N ARG A 67 11.98 0.61 0.77
CA ARG A 67 13.33 0.01 0.70
C ARG A 67 13.99 -0.07 2.06
N ILE A 68 13.90 1.00 2.86
CA ILE A 68 14.43 1.02 4.23
C ILE A 68 13.74 -0.07 5.07
N PHE A 69 12.40 -0.13 5.04
CA PHE A 69 11.64 -1.14 5.77
C PHE A 69 11.95 -2.58 5.30
N ARG A 70 12.19 -2.76 4.00
CA ARG A 70 12.63 -4.04 3.44
C ARG A 70 13.96 -4.46 4.03
N ASP A 71 14.93 -3.55 4.12
CA ASP A 71 16.24 -3.82 4.71
C ASP A 71 16.13 -4.19 6.21
N LEU A 72 15.05 -3.79 6.87
CA LEU A 72 14.70 -4.11 8.26
C LEU A 72 13.83 -5.39 8.42
N GLY A 73 13.65 -6.16 7.35
CA GLY A 73 12.97 -7.45 7.36
C GLY A 73 11.46 -7.42 7.02
N ILE A 74 10.92 -6.28 6.59
CA ILE A 74 9.56 -6.25 6.02
C ILE A 74 9.57 -6.92 4.65
N SER A 75 8.73 -7.93 4.46
CA SER A 75 8.59 -8.61 3.15
C SER A 75 7.18 -8.56 2.57
N LYS A 76 6.20 -8.04 3.33
CA LYS A 76 4.79 -7.98 2.92
C LYS A 76 4.29 -6.54 2.89
N ILE A 77 3.74 -6.12 1.76
CA ILE A 77 3.20 -4.77 1.57
C ILE A 77 1.70 -4.86 1.22
N ARG A 78 0.88 -4.05 1.90
CA ARG A 78 -0.51 -3.81 1.52
C ARG A 78 -0.72 -2.35 1.18
N ILE A 79 -1.14 -2.09 -0.05
CA ILE A 79 -1.57 -0.78 -0.52
C ILE A 79 -3.03 -0.54 -0.12
N THR A 80 -3.26 0.61 0.49
CA THR A 80 -4.57 1.08 0.97
C THR A 80 -4.65 2.61 0.82
N GLY A 81 -5.65 3.23 1.42
CA GLY A 81 -5.88 4.68 1.37
C GLY A 81 -7.27 4.98 1.90
N GLY A 82 -7.91 5.97 1.30
CA GLY A 82 -9.32 5.89 0.96
C GLY A 82 -9.51 4.81 -0.10
N GLU A 83 -9.58 5.20 -1.38
CA GLU A 83 -9.60 4.24 -2.50
C GLU A 83 -8.30 4.35 -3.31
N PRO A 84 -7.41 3.33 -3.31
CA PRO A 84 -6.16 3.37 -4.07
C PRO A 84 -6.35 3.69 -5.55
N LEU A 85 -7.39 3.14 -6.18
CA LEU A 85 -7.65 3.29 -7.62
C LEU A 85 -8.00 4.73 -8.03
N VAL A 86 -8.31 5.63 -7.09
CA VAL A 86 -8.53 7.05 -7.42
C VAL A 86 -7.24 7.88 -7.49
N ARG A 87 -6.10 7.38 -6.99
CA ARG A 87 -4.84 8.15 -7.02
C ARG A 87 -4.16 8.03 -8.39
N LYS A 88 -3.97 9.17 -9.05
CA LYS A 88 -3.23 9.25 -10.33
C LYS A 88 -1.81 8.75 -10.17
N GLY A 89 -1.31 8.02 -11.17
CA GLY A 89 0.05 7.47 -11.17
C GLY A 89 0.22 6.16 -10.39
N LEU A 90 -0.88 5.54 -9.92
CA LEU A 90 -0.84 4.28 -9.17
C LEU A 90 -0.08 3.17 -9.90
N PHE A 91 -0.39 2.88 -11.16
CA PHE A 91 0.19 1.71 -11.84
C PHE A 91 1.71 1.80 -12.03
N PRO A 92 2.29 2.92 -12.51
CA PRO A 92 3.74 3.08 -12.51
C PRO A 92 4.38 2.92 -11.13
N PHE A 93 3.74 3.42 -10.07
CA PHE A 93 4.20 3.23 -8.69
C PHE A 93 4.19 1.75 -8.29
N LEU A 94 3.10 1.03 -8.55
CA LEU A 94 2.98 -0.40 -8.24
C LEU A 94 4.02 -1.24 -8.99
N SER A 95 4.27 -0.95 -10.27
CA SER A 95 5.32 -1.62 -11.05
C SER A 95 6.70 -1.42 -10.42
N ARG A 96 7.07 -0.17 -10.08
CA ARG A 96 8.35 0.13 -9.42
C ARG A 96 8.47 -0.51 -8.02
N LEU A 97 7.35 -0.65 -7.31
CA LEU A 97 7.28 -1.35 -6.03
C LEU A 97 7.48 -2.85 -6.20
N HIS A 98 6.88 -3.45 -7.23
CA HIS A 98 7.02 -4.87 -7.53
C HIS A 98 8.46 -5.27 -7.87
N GLU A 99 9.24 -4.35 -8.46
CA GLU A 99 10.66 -4.54 -8.78
C GLU A 99 11.58 -4.55 -7.54
N ILE A 100 11.08 -4.16 -6.36
CA ILE A 100 11.88 -4.18 -5.12
C ILE A 100 12.08 -5.62 -4.67
N SER A 101 13.32 -6.10 -4.76
CA SER A 101 13.70 -7.44 -4.27
C SER A 101 13.49 -7.58 -2.76
N GLY A 102 13.10 -8.78 -2.30
CA GLY A 102 12.82 -9.05 -0.89
C GLY A 102 11.42 -8.65 -0.42
N ILE A 103 10.58 -8.09 -1.30
CA ILE A 103 9.13 -8.02 -1.08
C ILE A 103 8.49 -9.26 -1.71
N ASP A 104 8.14 -10.23 -0.87
CA ASP A 104 7.55 -11.50 -1.30
C ASP A 104 6.07 -11.37 -1.68
N ASP A 105 5.43 -10.35 -1.12
CA ASP A 105 3.99 -10.23 -1.10
C ASP A 105 3.54 -8.78 -1.27
N LEU A 106 2.84 -8.54 -2.37
CA LEU A 106 2.22 -7.25 -2.69
C LEU A 106 0.71 -7.43 -2.88
N SER A 107 -0.04 -6.76 -2.01
CA SER A 107 -1.51 -6.81 -1.97
C SER A 107 -2.13 -5.41 -1.97
N MET A 108 -3.41 -5.33 -2.33
CA MET A 108 -4.17 -4.08 -2.31
C MET A 108 -5.56 -4.29 -1.68
N THR A 109 -6.05 -3.27 -0.98
CA THR A 109 -7.44 -3.20 -0.49
C THR A 109 -8.20 -2.15 -1.30
N THR A 110 -9.38 -2.49 -1.81
CA THR A 110 -10.23 -1.61 -2.63
C THR A 110 -11.70 -1.87 -2.30
N ASN A 111 -12.57 -0.88 -2.50
CA ASN A 111 -14.02 -1.06 -2.47
C ASN A 111 -14.58 -1.77 -3.71
N GLY A 112 -13.75 -1.95 -4.75
CA GLY A 112 -14.11 -2.72 -5.93
C GLY A 112 -14.85 -1.93 -7.02
N MET A 113 -15.29 -0.69 -6.78
CA MET A 113 -16.08 0.09 -7.74
C MET A 113 -15.35 0.35 -9.06
N LEU A 114 -14.02 0.48 -9.01
CA LEU A 114 -13.17 0.70 -10.18
C LEU A 114 -12.41 -0.56 -10.60
N LEU A 115 -12.72 -1.72 -10.00
CA LEU A 115 -11.92 -2.93 -10.19
C LEU A 115 -12.02 -3.47 -11.62
N GLN A 116 -13.22 -3.48 -12.21
CA GLN A 116 -13.47 -4.03 -13.54
C GLN A 116 -12.59 -3.34 -14.60
N ASP A 117 -12.50 -2.01 -14.55
CA ASP A 117 -11.74 -1.20 -15.52
C ASP A 117 -10.22 -1.33 -15.36
N HIS A 118 -9.77 -1.74 -14.17
CA HIS A 118 -8.36 -1.72 -13.79
C HIS A 118 -7.75 -3.10 -13.56
N LEU A 119 -8.53 -4.19 -13.59
CA LEU A 119 -8.08 -5.53 -13.21
C LEU A 119 -6.82 -6.01 -13.96
N VAL A 120 -6.77 -5.78 -15.27
CA VAL A 120 -5.60 -6.13 -16.10
C VAL A 120 -4.37 -5.34 -15.64
N LYS A 121 -4.51 -4.03 -15.45
CA LYS A 121 -3.40 -3.15 -15.02
C LYS A 121 -2.92 -3.49 -13.61
N ILE A 122 -3.83 -3.82 -12.70
CA ILE A 122 -3.53 -4.28 -11.34
C ILE A 122 -2.65 -5.52 -11.38
N ARG A 123 -3.06 -6.54 -12.15
CA ARG A 123 -2.31 -7.79 -12.29
C ARG A 123 -0.94 -7.55 -12.94
N SER A 124 -0.89 -6.77 -14.02
CA SER A 124 0.36 -6.42 -14.72
C SER A 124 1.32 -5.61 -13.86
N ALA A 125 0.81 -4.86 -12.89
CA ALA A 125 1.63 -4.10 -11.95
C ALA A 125 2.17 -4.94 -10.77
N GLY A 126 1.95 -6.26 -10.77
CA GLY A 126 2.53 -7.20 -9.80
C GLY A 126 1.69 -7.46 -8.55
N ILE A 127 0.48 -6.90 -8.45
CA ILE A 127 -0.46 -7.22 -7.36
C ILE A 127 -0.93 -8.67 -7.52
N ARG A 128 -0.70 -9.50 -6.50
CA ARG A 128 -1.10 -10.91 -6.50
C ARG A 128 -2.35 -11.20 -5.68
N ARG A 129 -2.67 -10.34 -4.71
CA ARG A 129 -3.85 -10.49 -3.85
C ARG A 129 -4.62 -9.20 -3.70
N LEU A 130 -5.94 -9.32 -3.76
CA LEU A 130 -6.89 -8.25 -3.53
C LEU A 130 -7.71 -8.55 -2.29
N ASN A 131 -8.01 -7.50 -1.54
CA ASN A 131 -8.99 -7.53 -0.47
C ASN A 131 -10.10 -6.57 -0.89
N ILE A 132 -11.30 -7.09 -1.07
CA ILE A 132 -12.46 -6.30 -1.50
C ILE A 132 -13.30 -5.99 -0.27
N SER A 133 -13.49 -4.69 0.00
CA SER A 133 -14.42 -4.23 1.03
C SER A 133 -15.84 -4.24 0.47
N LEU A 134 -16.70 -5.10 1.04
CA LEU A 134 -18.09 -5.28 0.66
C LEU A 134 -18.93 -5.45 1.93
N ASP A 135 -19.65 -4.41 2.32
CA ASP A 135 -20.34 -4.38 3.62
C ASP A 135 -21.73 -5.04 3.57
N SER A 136 -22.35 -5.12 2.39
CA SER A 136 -23.66 -5.74 2.18
C SER A 136 -23.73 -6.41 0.80
N LEU A 137 -24.40 -7.57 0.73
CA LEU A 137 -24.83 -8.20 -0.52
C LEU A 137 -26.22 -7.75 -0.97
N ASN A 138 -26.95 -7.05 -0.10
CA ASN A 138 -28.22 -6.43 -0.41
C ASN A 138 -27.97 -5.00 -0.93
N PRO A 139 -28.33 -4.68 -2.19
CA PRO A 139 -28.15 -3.35 -2.77
C PRO A 139 -28.79 -2.22 -1.95
N GLU A 140 -29.92 -2.48 -1.28
CA GLU A 140 -30.64 -1.46 -0.49
C GLU A 140 -29.90 -1.07 0.80
N ASN A 141 -28.98 -1.92 1.27
CA ASN A 141 -28.23 -1.73 2.51
C ASN A 141 -26.72 -1.45 2.27
N TYR A 142 -26.31 -1.32 1.01
CA TYR A 142 -24.92 -1.07 0.64
C TYR A 142 -24.53 0.40 0.76
#